data_AF-A0A355IJD8-F1
#
_entry.id   AF-A0A355IJD8-F1
#
_cell.length_a   1.000
_cell.length_b   1.000
_cell.length_c   1.000
_cell.angle_alpha   90.00
_cell.angle_beta   90.00
_cell.angle_gamma   90.00
#
_symmetry.space_group_name_H-M   'P 1'
#
loop_
_entity.id
_entity.type
_entity.pdbx_description
1 polymer ?
#
loop_
_entity_poly.entity_id
_entity_poly.type
_entity_poly.pdbx_seq_one_letter_code
_entity_poly.pdbx_strand_id
1 'polypeptide(L)' 'ITMMMNMEKRHGEMKPVIQKALVDLNGAPFKNFAAKRAAWAIHTSYVYPGPIQYFGPTEVCDQPTKTLLLEQKGTASV' A
#
# COMPACT_ATOMS: atom_id res chain seq x y z
N ILE A 1 7.11 -15.86 -14.07
CA ILE A 1 5.67 -15.47 -14.03
C ILE A 1 4.82 -16.53 -13.32
N THR A 2 5.02 -17.82 -13.62
CA THR A 2 4.29 -18.94 -13.00
C THR A 2 4.27 -18.93 -11.46
N MET A 3 5.30 -18.38 -10.80
CA MET A 3 5.37 -18.22 -9.34
C MET A 3 4.25 -17.35 -8.73
N MET A 4 3.62 -16.47 -9.52
CA MET A 4 2.53 -15.60 -9.07
C MET A 4 1.15 -16.19 -9.36
N MET A 5 1.07 -17.39 -9.94
CA MET A 5 -0.17 -17.99 -10.39
C MET A 5 -0.76 -18.95 -9.37
N ASN A 6 -2.09 -18.97 -9.27
CA ASN A 6 -2.87 -19.97 -8.57
C ASN A 6 -4.04 -20.44 -9.45
N MET A 7 -4.70 -21.52 -9.06
CA MET A 7 -5.93 -21.97 -9.71
C MET A 7 -7.14 -21.29 -9.04
N GLU A 8 -7.96 -20.59 -9.81
CA GLU A 8 -9.18 -19.92 -9.33
C GLU A 8 -10.38 -20.38 -10.18
N LYS A 9 -11.55 -20.54 -9.55
CA LYS A 9 -12.78 -20.87 -10.27
C LYS A 9 -13.36 -19.61 -10.91
N ARG A 10 -13.49 -19.59 -12.23
CA ARG A 10 -14.14 -18.51 -13.00
C ARG A 10 -15.16 -19.07 -13.96
N HIS A 11 -16.36 -18.49 -13.94
CA HIS A 11 -17.49 -18.96 -14.76
C HIS A 11 -17.72 -20.47 -14.67
N GLY A 12 -17.50 -21.06 -13.49
CA GLY A 12 -17.71 -22.51 -13.26
C GLY A 12 -16.47 -23.39 -13.46
N GLU A 13 -15.39 -22.90 -14.07
CA GLU A 13 -14.21 -23.69 -14.42
C GLU A 13 -12.96 -23.24 -13.66
N MET A 14 -12.06 -24.17 -13.35
CA MET A 14 -10.75 -23.85 -12.76
C MET A 14 -9.81 -23.30 -13.84
N LYS A 15 -9.36 -22.06 -13.66
CA LYS A 15 -8.44 -21.38 -14.59
C LYS A 15 -7.18 -20.94 -13.84
N PRO A 16 -5.97 -21.11 -14.43
CA PRO A 16 -4.76 -20.55 -13.85
C PRO A 16 -4.78 -19.03 -13.99
N VAL A 17 -4.71 -18.32 -12.87
CA VAL A 17 -4.77 -16.85 -12.81
C VAL A 17 -3.66 -16.31 -11.93
N ILE A 18 -3.31 -15.04 -12.11
CA ILE A 18 -2.39 -14.35 -11.18
C ILE A 18 -3.14 -14.05 -9.89
N GLN A 19 -2.55 -14.45 -8.77
CA GLN A 19 -3.15 -14.23 -7.45
C GLN A 19 -3.18 -12.73 -7.12
N LYS A 20 -4.35 -12.23 -6.67
CA LYS A 20 -4.48 -10.84 -6.23
C LYS A 20 -3.68 -10.63 -4.94
N ALA A 21 -2.76 -9.67 -4.96
CA ALA A 21 -2.08 -9.20 -3.75
C ALA A 21 -3.06 -8.35 -2.92
N LEU A 22 -3.48 -8.87 -1.78
CA LEU A 22 -4.32 -8.15 -0.82
C LEU A 22 -3.45 -7.40 0.20
N VAL A 23 -4.07 -6.56 1.02
CA VAL A 23 -3.37 -5.87 2.12
C VAL A 23 -2.86 -6.90 3.13
N ASP A 24 -1.56 -6.88 3.40
CA ASP A 24 -0.96 -7.64 4.50
C ASP A 24 -1.24 -6.93 5.84
N LEU A 25 -2.05 -7.56 6.68
CA LEU A 25 -2.41 -7.06 8.01
C LEU A 25 -1.22 -7.05 8.98
N ASN A 26 -0.18 -7.83 8.70
CA ASN A 26 1.07 -7.81 9.47
C ASN A 26 2.10 -6.84 8.88
N GLY A 27 1.82 -6.28 7.70
CA GLY A 27 2.70 -5.36 6.98
C GLY A 27 2.81 -3.99 7.65
N ALA A 28 3.95 -3.33 7.41
CA ALA A 28 4.23 -1.99 7.95
C ALA A 28 3.15 -0.93 7.59
N PRO A 29 2.58 -0.90 6.37
CA PRO A 29 1.51 0.06 6.04
C PRO A 29 0.28 -0.10 6.92
N PHE A 30 -0.24 -1.32 7.06
CA PHE A 30 -1.44 -1.57 7.87
C PHE A 30 -1.18 -1.33 9.35
N LYS A 31 -0.01 -1.73 9.88
CA LYS A 31 0.37 -1.45 11.26
C LYS A 31 0.45 0.05 11.56
N ASN A 32 0.97 0.86 10.62
CA ASN A 32 1.01 2.32 10.79
C ASN A 32 -0.41 2.91 10.89
N PHE A 33 -1.32 2.44 10.04
CA PHE A 33 -2.73 2.80 10.11
C PHE A 33 -3.38 2.37 11.43
N ALA A 34 -3.20 1.10 11.83
CA ALA A 34 -3.77 0.54 13.04
C ALA A 34 -3.31 1.27 14.32
N ALA A 35 -2.05 1.73 14.35
CA ALA A 35 -1.50 2.49 15.48
C ALA A 35 -2.10 3.90 15.63
N LYS A 36 -2.59 4.50 14.55
CA LYS A 36 -3.06 5.90 14.55
C LYS A 36 -4.58 6.06 14.46
N ARG A 37 -5.29 5.06 13.93
CA ARG A 37 -6.74 5.13 13.66
C ARG A 37 -7.60 5.52 14.87
N ALA A 38 -7.21 5.10 16.09
CA ALA A 38 -7.96 5.42 17.31
C ALA A 38 -7.88 6.92 17.64
N ALA A 39 -6.69 7.53 17.50
CA ALA A 39 -6.52 8.96 17.70
C ALA A 39 -7.23 9.77 16.61
N TRP A 40 -7.12 9.35 15.35
CA TRP A 40 -7.79 10.01 14.22
C TRP A 40 -9.32 9.94 14.28
N ALA A 41 -9.87 8.95 14.97
CA ALA A 41 -11.31 8.85 15.18
C ALA A 41 -11.85 9.91 16.15
N ILE A 42 -11.00 10.42 17.05
CA ILE A 42 -11.39 11.36 18.12
C ILE A 42 -10.97 12.79 17.78
N HIS A 43 -9.81 12.96 17.15
CA HIS A 43 -9.22 14.26 16.88
C HIS A 43 -9.36 14.68 15.42
N THR A 44 -9.48 16.00 15.21
CA THR A 44 -9.42 16.62 13.88
C THR A 44 -8.00 16.58 13.32
N SER A 45 -7.59 15.44 12.76
CA SER A 45 -6.25 15.19 12.21
C SER A 45 -6.27 14.99 10.69
N TYR A 46 -7.04 15.81 9.98
CA TYR A 46 -7.14 15.72 8.53
C TYR A 46 -5.86 16.23 7.84
N VAL A 47 -5.49 15.56 6.75
CA VAL A 47 -4.39 15.97 5.88
C VAL A 47 -4.99 16.34 4.52
N TYR A 48 -4.67 17.53 4.03
CA TYR A 48 -5.13 18.04 2.74
C TYR A 48 -3.94 18.00 1.76
N PRO A 49 -3.72 16.88 1.05
CA PRO A 49 -2.66 16.82 0.05
C PRO A 49 -2.94 17.83 -1.07
N GLY A 50 -1.89 18.51 -1.53
CA GLY A 50 -1.98 19.39 -2.70
C GLY A 50 -2.16 18.60 -4.00
N PRO A 51 -2.39 19.31 -5.13
CA PRO A 51 -2.43 18.68 -6.44
C PRO A 51 -1.07 18.08 -6.82
N ILE A 52 -1.09 17.08 -7.71
CA ILE A 52 0.14 16.49 -8.26
C ILE A 52 0.93 17.59 -8.98
N GLN A 53 2.20 17.73 -8.60
CA GLN A 53 3.12 18.70 -9.19
C GLN A 53 4.04 18.01 -10.20
N TYR A 54 4.15 18.58 -11.39
CA TYR A 54 5.07 18.10 -12.44
C TYR A 54 6.30 18.99 -12.60
N PHE A 55 6.33 20.15 -11.94
CA PHE A 55 7.40 21.14 -12.02
C PHE A 55 7.72 21.68 -10.61
N GLY A 56 8.97 22.04 -10.38
CA GLY A 56 9.44 22.56 -9.09
C GLY A 56 10.37 21.59 -8.37
N PRO A 57 10.52 21.71 -7.04
CA PRO A 57 11.44 20.86 -6.28
C PRO A 57 11.10 19.37 -6.36
N THR A 58 12.12 18.53 -6.54
CA THR A 58 12.02 17.05 -6.54
C THR A 58 11.37 16.51 -5.27
N GLU A 59 11.60 17.18 -4.13
CA GLU A 59 10.97 16.80 -2.85
C GLU A 59 9.45 16.80 -2.90
N VAL A 60 8.82 17.53 -3.84
CA VAL A 60 7.38 17.59 -4.03
C VAL A 60 6.94 16.79 -5.25
N CYS A 61 7.66 16.92 -6.37
CA CYS A 61 7.27 16.30 -7.64
C CYS A 61 7.45 14.78 -7.64
N ASP A 62 8.51 14.28 -6.98
CA ASP A 62 8.91 12.88 -7.06
C ASP A 62 8.50 12.09 -5.80
N GLN A 63 7.50 12.55 -5.05
CA GLN A 63 7.05 11.86 -3.84
C GLN A 63 6.36 10.52 -4.14
N PRO A 64 6.88 9.39 -3.66
CA PRO A 64 6.20 8.10 -3.79
C PRO A 64 5.05 7.97 -2.78
N THR A 65 4.24 6.92 -2.95
CA THR A 65 3.15 6.61 -2.03
C THR A 65 3.66 6.28 -0.63
N LYS A 66 2.85 6.59 0.40
CA LYS A 66 3.18 6.23 1.79
C LYS A 66 3.30 4.72 1.98
N THR A 67 2.54 3.92 1.23
CA THR A 67 2.63 2.45 1.22
C THR A 67 4.03 2.00 0.83
N LEU A 68 4.54 2.45 -0.32
CA LEU A 68 5.89 2.06 -0.80
C LEU A 68 6.98 2.50 0.17
N LEU A 69 6.87 3.72 0.71
CA LEU A 69 7.83 4.23 1.70
C LEU A 69 7.86 3.38 2.97
N LEU A 70 6.73 2.87 3.44
CA LEU A 70 6.64 2.06 4.65
C LEU A 70 7.09 0.61 4.40
N GLU A 71 6.80 0.06 3.23
CA GLU A 71 7.25 -1.28 2.83
C GLU A 71 8.78 -1.34 2.69
N GLN A 72 9.39 -0.34 2.03
CA GLN A 72 10.84 -0.30 1.83
C GLN A 72 11.61 -0.07 3.13
N LYS A 73 11.06 0.72 4.06
CA LYS A 73 11.66 0.95 5.38
C LYS A 73 11.63 -0.29 6.28
N GLY A 74 10.65 -1.18 6.12
CA GLY A 74 10.49 -2.40 6.93
C GLY A 74 11.44 -3.54 6.54
N THR A 75 12.09 -3.46 5.38
CA THR A 75 12.94 -4.53 4.82
C THR A 75 14.43 -4.35 5.18
N ALA A 76 14.79 -3.33 5.96
CA ALA A 76 16.15 -3.12 6.45
C ALA A 76 16.42 -3.92 7.74
N SER A 77 16.31 -5.25 7.65
CA SER A 77 16.83 -6.18 8.65
C SER A 77 16.93 -7.60 8.08
N VAL A 78 17.83 -7.77 7.11
CA VAL A 78 18.59 -9.01 6.84
C VAL A 78 19.98 -8.58 6.38
#